data_AF-A0A9D5V7W1-F1
#
_entry.id   AF-A0A9D5V7W1-F1
#
_cell.length_a   1.000
_cell.length_b   1.000
_cell.length_c   1.000
_cell.angle_alpha   90.00
_cell.angle_beta   90.00
_cell.angle_gamma   90.00
#
_symmetry.space_group_name_H-M   'P 1'
#
loop_
_entity.id
_entity.type
_entity.pdbx_description
1 polymer ?
#
loop_
_entity_poly.entity_id
_entity_poly.type
_entity_poly.pdbx_seq_one_letter_code
_entity_poly.pdbx_strand_id
1 'polypeptide(L)'
;MAVALDYLPGQDHAPRVVAKGQGWLARQIVELAEANGIEVRQDADLAQILAQVDVDSEIPIEAFTVVAEILSYIYEKNKSWPDGLGPNAGGKTGRQGTR
;
A
#
# COMPACT_ATOMS: atom_id res chain seq x y z
N MET A 1 -14.62 -9.63 3.89
CA MET A 1 -14.42 -8.34 4.57
C MET A 1 -13.68 -7.42 3.63
N ALA A 2 -13.57 -6.12 3.94
CA ALA A 2 -12.73 -5.20 3.20
C ALA A 2 -11.91 -4.36 4.19
N VAL A 3 -10.68 -4.02 3.79
CA VAL A 3 -9.78 -3.11 4.50
C VAL A 3 -9.23 -2.13 3.48
N ALA A 4 -9.31 -0.85 3.77
CA ALA A 4 -8.74 0.21 2.94
C ALA A 4 -7.44 0.70 3.57
N LEU A 5 -6.43 0.91 2.71
CA LEU A 5 -5.12 1.41 3.10
C LEU A 5 -4.89 2.79 2.49
N ASP A 6 -4.16 3.63 3.21
CA ASP A 6 -3.60 4.87 2.70
C ASP A 6 -2.07 4.88 2.88
N TYR A 7 -1.37 5.53 1.95
CA TYR A 7 0.07 5.67 2.00
C TYR A 7 0.54 6.84 1.15
N LEU A 8 1.24 7.79 1.79
CA LEU A 8 1.89 8.92 1.16
C LEU A 8 3.42 8.74 1.18
N PRO A 9 4.02 8.35 0.05
CA PRO A 9 5.46 8.19 -0.08
C PRO A 9 6.25 9.44 0.35
N GLY A 10 7.32 9.23 1.12
CA GLY A 10 8.17 10.31 1.63
C GLY A 10 7.59 11.10 2.82
N GLN A 11 6.34 10.83 3.19
CA GLN A 11 5.71 11.37 4.40
C GLN A 11 5.44 10.26 5.42
N ASP A 12 4.88 9.14 4.96
CA ASP A 12 4.54 8.02 5.82
C ASP A 12 5.69 7.02 5.93
N HIS A 13 5.88 6.48 7.13
CA HIS A 13 6.84 5.40 7.39
C HIS A 13 6.31 4.04 6.92
N ALA A 14 4.99 3.84 6.99
CA ALA A 14 4.31 2.63 6.55
C ALA A 14 2.86 2.93 6.12
N PRO A 15 2.25 2.08 5.28
CA PRO A 15 0.83 2.17 4.96
C PRO A 15 -0.03 2.06 6.22
N ARG A 16 -1.14 2.80 6.25
CA ARG A 16 -2.08 2.88 7.38
C ARG A 16 -3.43 2.31 7.01
N VAL A 17 -4.10 1.64 7.94
CA VAL A 17 -5.51 1.25 7.77
C VAL A 17 -6.40 2.47 7.98
N VAL A 18 -7.16 2.86 6.97
CA VAL A 18 -8.07 4.03 7.05
C VAL A 18 -9.55 3.64 7.11
N ALA A 19 -9.88 2.42 6.69
CA ALA A 19 -11.22 1.87 6.87
C ALA A 19 -11.20 0.34 6.95
N LYS A 20 -12.16 -0.24 7.66
CA LYS A 20 -12.41 -1.69 7.66
C LYS A 20 -13.89 -1.99 7.80
N GLY A 21 -14.35 -3.09 7.20
CA GLY A 21 -15.75 -3.47 7.24
C GLY A 21 -15.99 -4.94 6.91
N GLN A 22 -17.14 -5.45 7.34
CA GLN A 22 -17.62 -6.81 7.05
C GLN A 22 -19.03 -6.77 6.46
N GLY A 23 -19.43 -7.86 5.80
CA GLY A 23 -20.76 -7.98 5.20
C GLY A 23 -21.12 -6.81 4.29
N TRP A 24 -22.23 -6.12 4.61
CA TRP A 24 -22.71 -4.98 3.83
C TRP A 24 -21.72 -3.81 3.82
N LEU A 25 -21.04 -3.53 4.92
CA LEU A 25 -20.09 -2.42 5.01
C LEU A 25 -18.85 -2.69 4.14
N ALA A 26 -18.38 -3.94 4.10
CA ALA A 26 -17.30 -4.34 3.21
C ALA A 26 -17.66 -4.08 1.74
N ARG A 27 -18.90 -4.41 1.36
CA ARG A 27 -19.42 -4.16 0.02
C ARG A 27 -19.46 -2.67 -0.30
N GLN A 28 -19.92 -1.82 0.62
CA GLN A 28 -19.92 -0.37 0.44
C GLN A 28 -18.50 0.21 0.28
N ILE A 29 -17.53 -0.29 1.04
CA ILE A 29 -16.12 0.12 0.89
C ILE A 29 -15.61 -0.19 -0.52
N VAL A 30 -15.88 -1.41 -1.02
CA VAL A 30 -15.46 -1.83 -2.37
C VAL A 30 -16.17 -1.01 -3.44
N GLU A 31 -17.49 -0.83 -3.34
CA GLU A 31 -18.27 -0.01 -4.29
C GLU A 31 -17.77 1.44 -4.34
N LEU A 32 -17.41 2.02 -3.19
CA LEU A 32 -16.84 3.37 -3.14
C LEU A 32 -15.44 3.43 -3.75
N ALA A 33 -14.60 2.42 -3.48
CA ALA A 33 -13.26 2.34 -4.05
C ALA A 33 -13.33 2.28 -5.59
N GLU A 34 -14.16 1.39 -6.13
CA GLU A 34 -14.38 1.24 -7.57
C GLU A 34 -14.92 2.54 -8.20
N ALA A 35 -15.90 3.18 -7.56
CA ALA A 35 -16.48 4.44 -8.04
C ALA A 35 -15.47 5.61 -8.10
N ASN A 36 -14.42 5.57 -7.28
CA ASN A 36 -13.36 6.58 -7.25
C ASN A 36 -12.08 6.15 -7.98
N GLY A 37 -12.09 5.00 -8.67
CA GLY A 37 -10.91 4.48 -9.37
C GLY A 37 -9.77 4.07 -8.45
N ILE A 38 -10.07 3.71 -7.20
CA ILE A 38 -9.10 3.15 -6.25
C ILE A 38 -8.93 1.66 -6.57
N GLU A 39 -7.68 1.19 -6.63
CA GLU A 39 -7.38 -0.21 -6.94
C GLU A 39 -7.92 -1.15 -5.85
N VAL A 40 -8.66 -2.19 -6.24
CA VAL A 40 -9.18 -3.22 -5.33
C VAL A 40 -8.51 -4.55 -5.64
N ARG A 41 -7.82 -5.13 -4.64
CA ARG A 41 -7.22 -6.47 -4.72
C ARG A 41 -7.97 -7.45 -3.82
N GLN A 42 -8.27 -8.62 -4.36
CA GLN A 42 -8.85 -9.72 -3.58
C GLN A 42 -7.75 -10.62 -3.04
N ASP A 43 -7.55 -10.60 -1.73
CA ASP A 43 -6.62 -11.45 -1.01
C ASP A 43 -7.19 -11.73 0.38
N ALA A 44 -7.66 -12.97 0.59
CA ALA A 44 -8.37 -13.34 1.81
C ALA A 44 -7.45 -13.35 3.03
N ASP A 45 -6.21 -13.81 2.86
CA ASP A 45 -5.24 -13.96 3.94
C ASP A 45 -4.74 -12.58 4.38
N LEU A 46 -4.36 -11.72 3.43
CA LEU A 46 -3.96 -10.34 3.72
C LEU A 46 -5.11 -9.56 4.36
N ALA A 47 -6.34 -9.69 3.86
CA ALA A 47 -7.49 -9.03 4.46
C ALA A 47 -7.71 -9.46 5.91
N GLN A 48 -7.50 -10.73 6.23
CA GLN A 48 -7.63 -11.27 7.59
C GLN A 48 -6.55 -10.74 8.53
N ILE A 49 -5.31 -10.61 8.06
CA ILE A 49 -4.20 -10.00 8.80
C ILE A 49 -4.50 -8.53 9.07
N LEU A 50 -4.82 -7.76 8.03
CA LEU A 50 -5.06 -6.32 8.13
C LEU A 50 -6.31 -5.97 8.96
N ALA A 51 -7.29 -6.87 9.04
CA ALA A 51 -8.48 -6.63 9.86
C ALA A 51 -8.21 -6.62 11.37
N GLN A 52 -7.09 -7.20 11.81
CA GLN A 52 -6.65 -7.16 13.22
C GLN A 52 -6.03 -5.81 13.61
N VAL A 53 -5.76 -4.95 12.62
CA VAL A 53 -5.15 -3.64 12.82
C VAL A 53 -6.24 -2.60 13.08
N ASP A 54 -6.00 -1.71 14.03
CA ASP A 54 -6.92 -0.61 14.31
C ASP A 54 -6.94 0.41 13.17
N VAL A 55 -8.09 1.06 12.99
CA VAL A 55 -8.17 2.20 12.07
C VAL A 55 -7.22 3.28 12.56
N ASP A 56 -6.62 3.99 11.62
CA ASP A 56 -5.57 4.96 11.81
C ASP A 56 -4.28 4.37 12.41
N SER A 57 -4.05 3.06 12.30
CA SER A 57 -2.78 2.42 12.68
C SER A 57 -2.01 1.91 11.46
N GLU A 58 -0.68 1.93 11.57
CA GLU A 58 0.21 1.36 10.56
C GLU A 58 0.01 -0.15 10.47
N ILE A 59 0.18 -0.70 9.27
CA ILE A 59 0.11 -2.15 9.05
C ILE A 59 1.20 -2.88 9.87
N PRO A 60 1.02 -4.16 10.19
CA PRO A 60 2.01 -4.93 10.94
C PRO A 60 3.10 -5.45 9.98
N ILE A 61 4.28 -5.75 10.52
CA ILE A 61 5.46 -6.11 9.71
C ILE A 61 5.24 -7.33 8.82
N GLU A 62 4.37 -8.25 9.24
CA GLU A 62 3.99 -9.45 8.50
C GLU A 62 3.25 -9.11 7.19
N ALA A 63 2.59 -7.94 7.13
CA ALA A 63 1.89 -7.47 5.94
C ALA A 63 2.77 -6.61 5.01
N PHE A 64 3.96 -6.15 5.46
CA PHE A 64 4.77 -5.18 4.72
C PHE A 64 5.16 -5.68 3.32
N THR A 65 5.66 -6.91 3.22
CA THR A 65 6.14 -7.46 1.95
C THR A 65 5.03 -7.52 0.91
N VAL A 66 3.86 -8.02 1.31
CA VAL A 66 2.71 -8.17 0.40
C VAL A 66 2.16 -6.81 0.00
N VAL A 67 2.03 -5.87 0.94
CA VAL A 67 1.57 -4.51 0.64
C VAL A 67 2.56 -3.76 -0.23
N ALA A 68 3.87 -3.92 -0.02
CA ALA A 68 4.90 -3.31 -0.87
C ALA A 68 4.85 -3.85 -2.32
N GLU A 69 4.57 -5.14 -2.50
CA GLU A 69 4.34 -5.73 -3.83
C GLU A 69 3.11 -5.11 -4.52
N ILE A 70 2.01 -4.94 -3.78
CA ILE A 70 0.79 -4.29 -4.28
C ILE A 70 1.10 -2.86 -4.73
N LEU A 71 1.76 -2.07 -3.88
CA LEU A 71 2.11 -0.69 -4.20
C LEU A 71 3.05 -0.61 -5.41
N SER A 72 4.04 -1.49 -5.50
CA SER A 72 4.96 -1.57 -6.64
C SER A 72 4.20 -1.82 -7.95
N TYR A 73 3.25 -2.76 -7.94
CA TYR A 73 2.39 -3.04 -9.09
C TYR A 73 1.54 -1.82 -9.49
N ILE A 74 0.94 -1.13 -8.51
CA ILE A 74 0.13 0.07 -8.76
C ILE A 74 0.99 1.18 -9.38
N TYR A 75 2.19 1.44 -8.86
CA TYR A 75 3.09 2.46 -9.40
C TYR A 75 3.60 2.13 -10.80
N GLU A 76 3.91 0.86 -11.07
CA GLU A 76 4.30 0.41 -12.40
C GLU A 76 3.16 0.60 -13.40
N LYS A 77 1.94 0.17 -13.05
CA LYS A 77 0.72 0.32 -13.85
C LYS A 77 0.43 1.78 -14.17
N ASN A 78 0.60 2.66 -13.19
CA ASN A 78 0.37 4.10 -13.33
C ASN A 78 1.54 4.85 -13.96
N LYS A 79 2.69 4.18 -14.17
CA LYS A 79 3.98 4.79 -14.58
C LYS A 79 4.39 5.97 -13.71
N SER A 80 4.00 5.93 -12.44
CA SER A 80 4.19 7.02 -11.48
C SER A 80 4.91 6.46 -10.27
N TRP A 81 6.22 6.54 -10.29
CA TRP A 81 7.05 6.16 -9.15
C TRP A 81 7.29 7.38 -8.27
N PRO A 82 7.12 7.25 -6.95
CA PRO A 82 7.63 8.24 -6.02
C PRO A 82 9.16 8.32 -6.10
N ASP A 83 9.70 9.52 -5.87
CA ASP A 83 11.14 9.73 -5.84
C ASP A 83 11.81 8.76 -4.85
N GLY A 84 12.81 8.02 -5.34
CA GLY A 84 13.55 7.06 -4.53
C GLY A 84 12.89 5.70 -4.29
N LEU A 85 11.69 5.44 -4.82
CA LEU A 85 11.02 4.12 -4.76
C LEU A 85 10.96 3.38 -6.09
N GLY A 86 11.47 3.98 -7.17
CA GLY A 86 11.51 3.36 -8.50
C GLY A 86 12.39 2.10 -8.57
N PRO A 87 12.19 1.23 -9.57
CA PRO A 87 12.94 -0.01 -9.76
C PRO A 87 14.47 0.19 -9.92
N ASN A 88 14.90 1.43 -10.20
CA ASN A 88 16.31 1.83 -10.33
C ASN A 88 16.84 2.65 -9.13
N ALA A 89 16.09 2.75 -8.03
CA ALA A 89 16.49 3.56 -6.87
C ALA A 89 17.76 3.06 -6.16
N GLY A 90 18.17 1.80 -6.38
CA GLY A 90 19.41 1.23 -5.83
C GLY A 90 20.71 1.58 -6.58
N GLY A 91 20.69 2.55 -7.49
CA GLY A 91 21.73 2.72 -8.51
C GLY A 91 22.68 3.91 -8.39
N LYS A 92 22.92 4.55 -7.22
CA LYS A 92 24.03 5.52 -7.05
C LYS A 92 24.62 5.55 -5.63
N THR A 93 25.47 4.56 -5.34
CA THR A 93 26.69 4.79 -4.51
C THR A 93 27.90 4.36 -5.32
N GLY A 94 28.04 4.96 -6.50
CA GLY A 94 29.28 4.92 -7.27
C GLY A 94 30.25 5.93 -6.68
N ARG A 95 31.39 5.43 -6.22
CA ARG A 95 32.68 6.14 -6.08
C ARG A 95 32.74 7.45 -6.89
N GLN A 96 32.94 8.57 -6.21
CA GLN A 96 33.80 9.64 -6.72
C GLN A 96 34.83 9.95 -5.64
N GLY A 97 36.07 9.53 -5.88
CA GLY A 97 37.22 10.12 -5.21
C GLY A 97 37.54 11.47 -5.84
N THR A 98 38.14 12.36 -5.05
CA THR A 98 39.31 13.20 -5.40
C THR A 98 39.48 14.26 -4.31
N ARG A 99 40.38 14.02 -3.35
CA ARG A 99 41.62 14.77 -3.13
C ARG A 99 42.39 14.15 -1.97
#